data_AF-B7FFN3-F1
#
_entry.id   AF-B7FFN3-F1
#
_cell.length_a   1.000
_cell.length_b   1.000
_cell.length_c   1.000
_cell.angle_alpha   90.00
_cell.angle_beta   90.00
_cell.angle_gamma   90.00
#
_symmetry.space_group_name_H-M   'P 1'
#
loop_
_entity.id
_entity.type
_entity.pdbx_description
1 polymer ?
#
loop_
_entity_poly.entity_id
_entity_poly.type
_entity_poly.pdbx_seq_one_letter_code
_entity_poly.pdbx_strand_id
1 'polypeptide(L)' 'KFILDCQDTENGGISDRPDDAVDVYHTYFGVAGLSLLEYPGVKPIDPAYALPVDVVNRIFFSK' A
#
# COMPACT_ATOMS: atom_id res chain seq x y z
N LYS A 1 -12.58 3.82 2.63
CA LYS A 1 -12.88 4.61 3.85
C LYS A 1 -12.08 4.09 5.03
N PHE A 2 -12.28 2.86 5.51
CA PHE A 2 -11.54 2.27 6.62
C PHE A 2 -10.00 2.46 6.56
N ILE A 3 -9.32 2.04 5.48
CA ILE A 3 -7.85 2.18 5.36
C ILE A 3 -7.38 3.65 5.48
N LEU A 4 -8.17 4.60 4.96
CA LEU A 4 -7.85 6.02 5.04
C LEU A 4 -8.04 6.58 6.47
N ASP A 5 -8.97 5.99 7.23
CA ASP A 5 -9.20 6.37 8.62
C ASP A 5 -8.11 5.81 9.56
N CYS A 6 -7.27 4.87 9.09
CA CYS A 6 -6.09 4.38 9.81
C CYS A 6 -4.84 5.25 9.57
N GLN A 7 -4.95 6.39 8.89
CA GLN A 7 -3.79 7.28 8.63
C GLN A 7 -3.52 8.20 9.82
N ASP A 8 -2.24 8.37 10.17
CA ASP A 8 -1.81 9.50 11.00
C ASP A 8 -1.65 10.73 10.10
N THR A 9 -2.50 11.74 10.31
CA THR A 9 -2.53 12.97 9.49
C THR A 9 -1.46 13.99 9.87
N GLU A 10 -0.79 13.83 11.01
CA GLU A 10 0.28 14.71 11.47
C GLU A 10 1.67 14.17 11.07
N ASN A 11 1.91 12.87 11.31
CA ASN A 11 3.21 12.25 11.09
C ASN A 11 3.28 11.37 9.83
N GLY A 12 2.13 11.05 9.23
CA GLY A 12 2.03 10.10 8.12
C GLY A 12 2.09 8.64 8.58
N GLY A 13 1.94 7.72 7.63
CA GLY A 13 1.85 6.28 7.90
C GLY A 13 0.41 5.78 8.03
N ILE A 14 0.26 4.46 8.18
CA ILE A 14 -1.01 3.76 8.36
C ILE A 14 -0.85 2.72 9.47
N SER A 15 -1.81 2.62 10.37
CA SER A 15 -1.90 1.63 11.45
C SER A 15 -2.83 0.45 11.08
N ASP A 16 -2.95 -0.55 11.96
CA ASP A 16 -3.89 -1.66 11.77
C ASP A 16 -5.35 -1.24 11.97
N ARG A 17 -5.62 -0.25 12.82
CA ARG A 17 -6.95 0.35 13.06
C ARG A 17 -6.87 1.87 13.28
N PRO A 18 -7.99 2.59 13.11
CA PRO A 18 -8.04 4.01 13.46
C PRO A 18 -7.58 4.26 14.90
N ASP A 19 -6.87 5.36 15.09
CA ASP A 19 -6.32 5.83 16.37
C ASP A 19 -5.21 4.96 17.01
N ASP A 20 -4.81 3.85 16.39
CA ASP A 20 -3.64 3.06 16.78
C ASP A 20 -2.34 3.66 16.24
N ALA A 21 -1.20 3.31 16.86
CA ALA A 21 0.11 3.77 16.42
C ALA A 21 0.47 3.20 15.03
N VAL A 22 0.99 4.07 14.16
CA VAL A 22 1.42 3.67 12.81
C VAL A 22 2.74 2.90 12.85
N ASP A 23 2.93 2.03 11.85
CA ASP A 23 4.20 1.36 11.62
C ASP A 23 4.45 1.14 10.12
N VAL A 24 5.68 0.74 9.77
CA VAL A 24 6.07 0.52 8.36
C VAL A 24 5.34 -0.64 7.71
N TYR A 25 4.91 -1.65 8.49
CA TYR A 25 4.25 -2.84 7.98
C TYR A 25 2.81 -2.52 7.55
N HIS A 26 2.04 -1.88 8.41
CA HIS A 26 0.68 -1.45 8.12
C HIS A 26 0.65 -0.27 7.14
N THR A 27 1.65 0.60 7.15
CA THR A 27 1.83 1.61 6.10
C THR A 27 1.96 0.96 4.73
N TYR A 28 2.82 -0.05 4.62
CA TYR A 28 3.00 -0.78 3.37
C TYR A 28 1.70 -1.46 2.90
N PHE A 29 1.07 -2.25 3.77
CA PHE A 29 -0.11 -3.01 3.40
C PHE A 29 -1.37 -2.15 3.23
N GLY A 30 -1.47 -1.01 3.92
CA GLY A 30 -2.53 -0.04 3.69
C GLY A 30 -2.42 0.57 2.29
N VAL A 31 -1.22 0.97 1.86
CA VAL A 31 -1.00 1.49 0.49
C VAL A 31 -1.21 0.39 -0.56
N ALA A 32 -0.74 -0.83 -0.32
CA ALA A 32 -1.00 -1.98 -1.19
C ALA A 32 -2.49 -2.29 -1.32
N GLY A 33 -3.23 -2.25 -0.21
CA GLY A 33 -4.68 -2.43 -0.20
C GLY A 33 -5.40 -1.33 -0.98
N LEU A 34 -4.98 -0.07 -0.84
CA LEU A 34 -5.51 1.04 -1.64
C LEU A 34 -5.21 0.86 -3.13
N SER A 35 -4.02 0.36 -3.49
CA SER A 35 -3.68 0.00 -4.89
C SER A 35 -4.64 -1.04 -5.47
N LEU A 36 -4.92 -2.12 -4.73
CA LEU A 36 -5.84 -3.18 -5.16
C LEU A 36 -7.30 -2.70 -5.27
N LEU A 37 -7.66 -1.62 -4.56
CA LEU A 37 -8.96 -0.95 -4.66
C LEU A 37 -8.99 0.14 -5.73
N GLU A 38 -7.95 0.22 -6.58
CA GLU A 38 -7.81 1.21 -7.65
C GLU A 38 -7.86 2.67 -7.15
N TYR A 39 -7.36 2.90 -5.93
CA TYR A 39 -7.33 4.25 -5.38
C TYR A 39 -6.40 5.15 -6.22
N PRO A 40 -6.87 6.36 -6.63
CA PRO A 40 -6.11 7.21 -7.55
C PRO A 40 -4.78 7.64 -6.95
N GLY A 41 -3.75 7.71 -7.80
CA GLY A 41 -2.41 8.15 -7.39
C GLY A 41 -1.53 7.04 -6.79
N VAL A 42 -2.04 5.82 -6.65
CA VAL A 42 -1.25 4.66 -6.22
C VAL A 42 -0.87 3.80 -7.42
N LYS A 43 0.39 3.35 -7.50
CA LYS A 43 0.82 2.43 -8.54
C LYS A 43 0.12 1.07 -8.41
N PRO A 44 -0.19 0.37 -9.51
CA PRO A 44 -0.73 -0.99 -9.46
C PRO A 44 0.26 -1.95 -8.80
N ILE A 45 -0.25 -2.82 -7.93
CA ILE A 45 0.51 -3.85 -7.24
C ILE A 45 0.14 -5.25 -7.74
N ASP A 46 1.13 -6.11 -7.90
CA ASP A 46 0.91 -7.53 -8.12
C ASP A 46 0.48 -8.18 -6.80
N PRO A 47 -0.70 -8.82 -6.72
CA PRO A 47 -1.24 -9.36 -5.49
C PRO A 47 -0.52 -10.62 -4.99
N ALA A 48 0.19 -11.35 -5.86
CA ALA A 48 0.91 -12.56 -5.46
C ALA A 48 2.26 -12.22 -4.83
N TYR A 49 2.95 -11.21 -5.38
CA TYR A 49 4.26 -10.79 -4.88
C TYR A 49 4.21 -9.66 -3.87
N ALA A 50 3.07 -8.96 -3.78
CA ALA A 50 2.98 -7.68 -3.10
C ALA A 50 4.16 -6.80 -3.52
N LEU A 51 4.26 -6.50 -4.82
CA LEU A 51 5.26 -5.60 -5.40
C LEU A 51 4.64 -4.80 -6.55
N PRO A 52 5.13 -3.59 -6.87
CA PRO A 52 4.64 -2.86 -8.03
C PRO A 52 4.74 -3.70 -9.31
N VAL A 53 3.70 -3.65 -10.15
CA VAL A 53 3.63 -4.47 -11.38
C VAL A 53 4.82 -4.18 -12.32
N ASP A 54 5.29 -2.94 -12.38
CA ASP A 54 6.48 -2.55 -13.16
C ASP A 54 7.76 -3.22 -12.65
N VAL A 55 7.87 -3.45 -11.34
CA VAL A 55 9.01 -4.15 -10.72
C VAL A 55 8.96 -5.64 -11.04
N VAL A 56 7.79 -6.28 -10.88
CA VAL A 56 7.59 -7.70 -11.23
C VAL A 56 7.91 -7.92 -12.71
N ASN A 57 7.40 -7.06 -13.59
CA ASN A 57 7.66 -7.15 -15.03
C ASN A 57 9.13 -6.98 -15.38
N ARG A 58 9.84 -6.09 -14.67
CA ARG A 58 11.28 -5.93 -14.84
C ARG A 58 12.06 -7.18 -14.45
N ILE A 59 11.65 -7.87 -13.39
CA ILE A 59 12.35 -9.07 -12.90
C ILE A 59 12.13 -10.27 -13.84
N PHE A 60 10.90 -10.45 -14.34
CA PHE A 60 10.54 -11.68 -15.06
C PHE A 60 10.48 -11.55 -16.59
N PHE A 61 10.19 -10.36 -17.12
CA PHE A 61 9.84 -10.20 -18.54
C PHE A 61 10.70 -9.18 -19.29
N SER A 62 11.44 -8.32 -18.59
CA SER A 62 12.42 -7.45 -19.21
C SER A 62 13.75 -8.20 -19.33
N LYS A 63 14.05 -8.70 -20.53
CA LYS A 63 15.43 -9.03 -20.92
C LYS A 63 16.16 -7.77 -21.35
#